data_AF-A0A1B6KUI3-F1
#
_entry.id   AF-A0A1B6KUI3-F1
#
_cell.length_a   1.000
_cell.length_b   1.000
_cell.length_c   1.000
_cell.angle_alpha   90.00
_cell.angle_beta   90.00
_cell.angle_gamma   90.00
#
_symmetry.space_group_name_H-M   'P 1'
#
loop_
_entity.id
_entity.type
_entity.pdbx_description
1 polymer ?
#
loop_
_entity_poly.entity_id
_entity_poly.type
_entity_poly.pdbx_seq_one_letter_code
_entity_poly.pdbx_strand_id
1 'polypeptide(L)'
;VLNGKVTKLDDLAPVIFLNRTKAALNCAAGFMQIELKFDEPFYGIAYADFDRASACQVSGRGNLTARLDLPLKGCGTKQDPQRVFTNNIVVRFHPALEMDGDEVITIVCRYPPPVAPPPAALPEAILEPSSPLLPLAPPLKGFQILLIICGILFLSLVLLGLGCSYYLLKRRRIQVVR
;
A
#
# COMPACT_ATOMS: atom_id res chain seq x y z
N VAL A 1 21.85 20.54 34.98
CA VAL A 1 20.77 19.62 35.41
C VAL A 1 19.46 20.33 35.10
N LEU A 2 18.74 19.93 34.05
CA LEU A 2 17.49 20.58 33.63
C LEU A 2 16.37 20.06 34.54
N ASN A 3 15.80 20.95 35.37
CA ASN A 3 14.76 20.62 36.35
C ASN A 3 13.40 20.42 35.67
N GLY A 4 13.21 19.30 34.98
CA GLY A 4 11.92 18.89 34.44
C GLY A 4 11.07 18.21 35.53
N LYS A 5 9.85 18.70 35.76
CA LYS A 5 8.85 18.02 36.60
C LYS A 5 8.29 16.82 35.81
N VAL A 6 8.67 15.61 36.18
CA VAL A 6 8.18 14.38 35.54
C VAL A 6 6.72 14.15 35.95
N THR A 7 5.79 14.53 35.09
CA THR A 7 4.37 14.14 35.20
C THR A 7 4.16 12.78 34.54
N LYS A 8 3.24 11.96 35.07
CA LYS A 8 2.86 10.68 34.42
C LYS A 8 2.34 10.98 33.01
N LEU A 9 2.79 10.19 32.04
CA LEU A 9 2.54 10.44 30.61
C LEU A 9 1.03 10.47 30.23
N ASP A 10 0.18 9.82 31.02
CA ASP A 10 -1.28 9.78 30.81
C ASP A 10 -2.03 11.02 31.35
N ASP A 11 -1.38 11.84 32.19
CA ASP A 11 -1.96 13.08 32.75
C ASP A 11 -1.45 14.34 32.02
N LEU A 12 -0.73 14.20 30.90
CA LEU A 12 -0.23 15.36 30.14
C LEU A 12 -1.39 16.05 29.42
N ALA A 13 -1.60 17.31 29.77
CA ALA A 13 -2.51 18.16 29.03
C ALA A 13 -2.04 18.31 27.58
N PRO A 14 -2.97 18.41 26.60
CA PRO A 14 -2.64 18.67 25.20
C PRO A 14 -2.04 20.07 24.99
N VAL A 15 -1.96 20.90 26.04
CA VAL A 15 -1.37 22.24 26.01
C VAL A 15 -0.20 22.30 26.99
N ILE A 16 0.95 22.71 26.48
CA ILE A 16 2.19 22.92 27.24
C ILE A 16 2.40 24.43 27.38
N PHE A 17 2.50 24.90 28.60
CA PHE A 17 2.77 26.31 28.92
C PHE A 17 4.24 26.48 29.24
N LEU A 18 4.94 27.33 28.48
CA LEU A 18 6.30 27.76 28.74
C LEU A 18 6.30 29.24 29.16
N ASN A 19 7.47 29.87 29.25
CA ASN A 19 7.59 31.25 29.72
C ASN A 19 7.09 32.26 28.68
N ARG A 20 7.39 32.02 27.39
CA ARG A 20 7.02 32.93 26.29
C ARG A 20 6.20 32.26 25.18
N THR A 21 6.11 30.93 25.23
CA THR A 21 5.42 30.13 24.23
C THR A 21 4.39 29.23 24.89
N LYS A 22 3.27 29.02 24.21
CA LYS A 22 2.25 28.03 24.53
C LYS A 22 2.15 27.08 23.36
N ALA A 23 2.33 25.78 23.59
CA ALA A 23 2.26 24.79 22.53
C ALA A 23 1.00 23.94 22.72
N ALA A 24 0.14 23.89 21.71
CA ALA A 24 -0.96 22.96 21.64
C ALA A 24 -0.58 21.79 20.73
N LEU A 25 -0.73 20.57 21.25
CA LEU A 25 -0.38 19.31 20.57
C LEU A 25 -1.65 18.60 20.11
N ASN A 26 -1.64 18.20 18.83
CA ASN A 26 -2.67 17.36 18.24
C ASN A 26 -2.02 16.12 17.59
N CYS A 27 -2.24 14.96 18.18
CA CYS A 27 -1.69 13.69 17.70
C CYS A 27 -2.60 13.09 16.62
N ALA A 28 -2.47 13.58 15.37
CA ALA A 28 -3.24 13.09 14.23
C ALA A 28 -2.69 11.75 13.69
N ALA A 29 -3.50 11.01 12.92
CA ALA A 29 -3.05 9.76 12.32
C ALA A 29 -1.95 10.01 11.27
N GLY A 30 -0.72 9.59 11.56
CA GLY A 30 0.43 9.66 10.64
C GLY A 30 1.41 10.81 10.87
N PHE A 31 1.05 11.82 11.69
CA PHE A 31 1.93 12.93 12.06
C PHE A 31 1.48 13.57 13.38
N MET A 32 2.41 14.23 14.06
CA MET A 32 2.14 15.03 15.26
C MET A 32 2.06 16.49 14.84
N GLN A 33 0.92 17.12 15.06
CA GLN A 33 0.71 18.53 14.74
C GLN A 33 0.92 19.37 16.00
N ILE A 34 1.73 20.42 15.89
CA ILE A 34 2.01 21.35 16.98
C ILE A 34 1.62 22.75 16.53
N GLU A 35 0.80 23.41 17.33
CA GLU A 35 0.47 24.82 17.19
C GLU A 35 1.17 25.60 18.30
N LEU A 36 2.16 26.40 17.92
CA LEU A 36 2.89 27.31 18.81
C LEU A 36 2.16 28.65 18.82
N LYS A 37 1.89 29.16 20.02
CA LYS A 37 1.35 30.50 20.28
C LYS A 37 2.38 31.27 21.10
N PHE A 38 2.74 32.44 20.63
CA PHE A 38 3.72 33.30 21.25
C PHE A 38 3.01 34.48 21.91
N ASP A 39 3.52 34.93 23.05
CA ASP A 39 2.98 36.12 23.72
C ASP A 39 3.39 37.42 22.99
N GLU A 40 4.45 37.37 22.18
CA GLU A 40 4.97 38.48 21.36
C GLU A 40 5.18 38.04 19.89
N PRO A 41 5.23 38.97 18.93
CA PRO A 41 5.50 38.67 17.51
C PRO A 41 6.77 37.85 17.30
N PHE A 42 6.63 36.66 16.72
CA PHE A 42 7.73 35.72 16.55
C PHE A 42 8.50 35.94 15.25
N TYR A 43 9.79 36.29 15.36
CA TYR A 43 10.75 36.46 14.25
C TYR A 43 11.90 35.45 14.26
N GLY A 44 11.83 34.49 15.18
CA GLY A 44 12.86 33.48 15.36
C GLY A 44 12.70 32.27 14.44
N ILE A 45 13.19 31.12 14.89
CA ILE A 45 13.05 29.85 14.19
C ILE A 45 12.71 28.73 15.17
N ALA A 46 11.75 27.89 14.81
CA ALA A 46 11.43 26.69 15.57
C ALA A 46 11.73 25.46 14.71
N TYR A 47 12.43 24.47 15.25
CA TYR A 47 12.86 23.28 14.50
C TYR A 47 12.91 22.03 15.37
N ALA A 48 12.85 20.86 14.74
CA ALA A 48 12.79 19.56 15.40
C ALA A 48 14.15 18.91 15.66
N ASP A 49 14.23 18.06 16.69
CA ASP A 49 15.34 17.19 17.10
C ASP A 49 16.72 17.86 17.12
N PHE A 50 16.78 19.14 17.51
CA PHE A 50 18.01 19.93 17.52
C PHE A 50 18.70 20.02 16.15
N ASP A 51 18.03 19.65 15.05
CA ASP A 51 18.53 19.72 13.69
C ASP A 51 17.91 20.90 12.92
N ARG A 52 18.68 21.98 12.84
CA ARG A 52 18.32 23.21 12.12
C ARG A 52 18.33 23.04 10.59
N ALA A 53 19.01 22.02 10.05
CA ALA A 53 19.02 21.78 8.61
C ALA A 53 17.82 20.92 8.16
N SER A 54 17.06 20.38 9.10
CA SER A 54 15.91 19.54 8.81
C SER A 54 14.79 20.31 8.13
N ALA A 55 13.98 19.62 7.31
CA ALA A 55 12.80 20.19 6.69
C ALA A 55 11.68 20.54 7.71
N CYS A 56 11.77 20.02 8.93
CA CYS A 56 10.83 20.28 10.02
C CYS A 56 11.23 21.53 10.80
N GLN A 57 11.19 22.66 10.11
CA GLN A 57 11.41 23.96 10.71
C GLN A 57 10.40 24.98 10.21
N VAL A 58 10.14 25.98 11.05
CA VAL A 58 9.31 27.14 10.74
C VAL A 58 10.03 28.40 11.15
N SER A 59 10.14 29.34 10.20
CA SER A 59 10.70 30.67 10.44
C SER A 59 9.59 31.64 10.78
N GLY A 60 9.79 32.42 11.84
CA GLY A 60 8.91 33.50 12.24
C GLY A 60 8.93 34.67 11.25
N ARG A 61 7.77 35.30 11.08
CA ARG A 61 7.58 36.50 10.24
C ARG A 61 6.88 37.65 10.99
N GLY A 62 6.83 37.57 12.33
CA GLY A 62 6.09 38.48 13.20
C GLY A 62 4.67 38.01 13.54
N ASN A 63 4.33 36.76 13.25
CA ASN A 63 3.05 36.19 13.65
C ASN A 63 3.08 35.77 15.12
N LEU A 64 1.92 35.81 15.77
CA LEU A 64 1.74 35.29 17.13
C LEU A 64 1.51 33.77 17.15
N THR A 65 1.37 33.16 15.98
CA THR A 65 1.15 31.72 15.86
C THR A 65 2.04 31.12 14.78
N ALA A 66 2.49 29.90 15.03
CA ALA A 66 3.19 29.08 14.07
C ALA A 66 2.69 27.63 14.17
N ARG A 67 2.70 26.92 13.05
CA ARG A 67 2.32 25.51 12.99
C ARG A 67 3.50 24.68 12.49
N LEU A 68 3.71 23.54 13.12
CA LEU A 68 4.74 22.57 12.76
C LEU A 68 4.11 21.18 12.74
N ASP A 69 4.25 20.47 11.63
CA ASP A 69 3.73 19.11 11.46
C ASP A 69 4.94 18.16 11.40
N LEU A 70 5.04 17.27 12.39
CA LEU A 70 6.16 16.35 12.55
C LEU A 70 5.77 14.93 12.12
N PRO A 71 6.44 14.34 11.12
CA PRO A 71 6.16 12.96 10.70
C PRO A 71 6.53 11.97 11.82
N LEU A 72 5.76 10.89 11.95
CA LEU A 72 6.06 9.82 12.92
C LEU A 72 7.36 9.08 12.60
N LYS A 73 7.77 9.08 11.32
CA LYS A 73 9.01 8.51 10.81
C LYS A 73 9.78 9.61 10.07
N GLY A 74 10.48 10.46 10.81
CA GLY A 74 11.28 11.55 10.25
C GLY A 74 11.54 12.66 11.26
N CYS A 75 12.34 13.65 10.87
CA CYS A 75 12.64 14.84 11.68
C CYS A 75 13.10 14.54 13.11
N GLY A 76 13.79 13.41 13.27
CA GLY A 76 14.30 12.95 14.56
C GLY A 76 13.24 12.44 15.53
N THR A 77 12.00 12.21 15.09
CA THR A 77 10.97 11.55 15.91
C THR A 77 11.44 10.14 16.30
N LYS A 78 11.50 9.88 17.61
CA LYS A 78 11.91 8.59 18.17
C LYS A 78 10.68 7.85 18.68
N GLN A 79 10.59 6.57 18.35
CA GLN A 79 9.54 5.70 18.85
C GLN A 79 10.09 4.85 19.99
N ASP A 80 9.70 5.17 21.21
CA ASP A 80 10.06 4.40 22.40
C ASP A 80 9.10 4.71 23.56
N PRO A 81 8.30 3.75 24.06
CA PRO A 81 8.08 2.36 23.61
C PRO A 81 7.18 2.25 22.35
N GLN A 82 6.68 1.04 22.02
CA GLN A 82 5.76 0.85 20.88
C GLN A 82 4.54 1.80 20.96
N ARG A 83 4.20 2.44 19.83
CA ARG A 83 3.07 3.39 19.69
C ARG A 83 3.19 4.69 20.51
N VAL A 84 4.35 4.93 21.12
CA VAL A 84 4.71 6.21 21.74
C VAL A 84 5.76 6.87 20.88
N PHE A 85 5.49 8.09 20.43
CA PHE A 85 6.41 8.88 19.61
C PHE A 85 6.79 10.13 20.38
N THR A 86 8.09 10.39 20.45
CA THR A 86 8.67 11.52 21.16
C THR A 86 9.53 12.34 20.22
N ASN A 87 9.44 13.66 20.31
CA ASN A 87 10.32 14.58 19.60
C ASN A 87 10.58 15.82 20.45
N ASN A 88 11.71 16.48 20.22
CA ASN A 88 12.06 17.74 20.89
C ASN A 88 12.01 18.87 19.88
N ILE A 89 11.27 19.92 20.18
CA ILE A 89 11.18 21.13 19.36
C ILE A 89 11.96 22.22 20.07
N VAL A 90 12.92 22.81 19.39
CA VAL A 90 13.68 23.95 19.88
C VAL A 90 13.07 25.20 19.29
N VAL A 91 12.60 26.11 20.15
CA VAL A 91 12.11 27.42 19.78
C VAL A 91 13.20 28.43 20.08
N ARG A 92 13.81 28.96 19.02
CA ARG A 92 14.77 30.06 19.14
C ARG A 92 14.12 31.37 18.80
N PHE A 93 14.23 32.37 19.66
CA PHE A 93 13.62 33.68 19.42
C PHE A 93 14.45 34.58 18.50
N HIS A 94 15.73 34.24 18.30
CA HIS A 94 16.59 34.90 17.32
C HIS A 94 17.00 33.92 16.20
N PRO A 95 16.97 34.34 14.92
CA PRO A 95 17.19 33.42 13.80
C PRO A 95 18.64 32.93 13.68
N ALA A 96 19.64 33.62 14.21
CA ALA A 96 21.06 33.25 14.02
C ALA A 96 21.84 32.98 15.32
N LEU A 97 21.30 33.38 16.47
CA LEU A 97 22.01 33.36 17.75
C LEU A 97 21.17 32.57 18.74
N GLU A 98 21.84 31.78 19.57
CA GLU A 98 21.22 31.19 20.74
C GLU A 98 21.19 32.25 21.83
N MET A 99 20.00 32.55 22.34
CA MET A 99 19.79 33.60 23.34
C MET A 99 19.25 32.97 24.62
N ASP A 100 19.55 33.60 25.75
CA ASP A 100 18.90 33.27 27.02
C ASP A 100 17.39 33.55 26.87
N GLY A 101 16.61 32.47 26.80
CA GLY A 101 15.18 32.51 26.48
C GLY A 101 14.76 31.56 25.37
N ASP A 102 15.69 30.87 24.71
CA ASP A 102 15.36 29.76 23.82
C ASP A 102 14.75 28.60 24.63
N GLU A 103 13.64 28.05 24.13
CA GLU A 103 12.83 27.07 24.83
C GLU A 103 12.90 25.71 24.12
N VAL A 104 12.96 24.63 24.91
CA VAL A 104 12.91 23.26 24.38
C VAL A 104 11.61 22.62 24.84
N ILE A 105 10.80 22.18 23.86
CA ILE A 105 9.50 21.56 24.07
C ILE A 105 9.63 20.09 23.72
N THR A 106 9.53 19.22 24.71
CA THR A 106 9.44 17.77 24.47
C THR A 106 7.98 17.39 24.27
N ILE A 107 7.66 16.90 23.08
CA ILE A 107 6.33 16.41 22.75
C ILE A 107 6.30 14.88 22.81
N VAL A 108 5.18 14.33 23.28
CA VAL A 108 4.96 12.88 23.33
C VAL A 108 3.54 12.58 22.88
N CYS A 109 3.40 11.74 21.85
CA CYS A 109 2.12 11.27 21.34
C CYS A 109 1.97 9.76 21.54
N ARG A 110 0.86 9.35 22.18
CA ARG A 110 0.43 7.96 22.33
C ARG A 110 -0.67 7.67 21.32
N TYR A 111 -0.47 6.66 20.49
CA TYR A 111 -1.49 6.19 19.55
C TYR A 111 -2.17 4.93 20.07
N PRO A 112 -3.53 4.86 19.99
CA PRO A 112 -4.25 3.66 20.38
C PRO A 112 -3.86 2.47 19.49
N PRO A 113 -4.09 1.22 19.96
CA PRO A 113 -3.99 0.05 19.10
C PRO A 113 -4.81 0.24 17.81
N PRO A 114 -4.35 -0.32 16.68
CA PRO A 114 -5.16 -0.37 15.48
C PRO A 114 -6.46 -1.10 15.80
N VAL A 115 -7.59 -0.40 15.67
CA VAL A 115 -8.90 -1.04 15.74
C VAL A 115 -9.09 -1.76 14.41
N ALA A 116 -8.89 -3.08 14.42
CA ALA A 116 -9.22 -3.87 13.25
C ALA A 116 -10.72 -3.67 12.97
N PRO A 117 -11.13 -3.36 11.73
CA PRO A 117 -12.53 -3.47 11.38
C PRO A 117 -12.98 -4.90 11.73
N PRO A 118 -14.22 -5.07 12.26
CA PRO A 118 -14.73 -6.40 12.50
C PRO A 118 -14.54 -7.23 11.23
N PRO A 119 -14.10 -8.50 11.35
CA PRO A 119 -13.91 -9.35 10.19
C PRO A 119 -15.19 -9.26 9.35
N ALA A 120 -15.02 -8.96 8.06
CA ALA A 120 -16.14 -8.91 7.13
C ALA A 120 -16.97 -10.17 7.37
N ALA A 121 -18.28 -9.99 7.60
CA ALA A 121 -19.19 -11.12 7.80
C ALA A 121 -18.89 -12.14 6.70
N LEU A 122 -18.83 -13.42 7.10
CA LEU A 122 -18.68 -14.51 6.15
C LEU A 122 -19.66 -14.24 5.00
N PRO A 123 -19.18 -14.22 3.73
CA PRO A 123 -20.07 -14.00 2.61
C PRO A 123 -21.23 -14.98 2.75
N GLU A 124 -22.44 -14.44 2.68
CA GLU A 124 -23.67 -15.21 2.68
C GLU A 124 -23.50 -16.34 1.66
N ALA A 125 -23.79 -17.57 2.09
CA ALA A 125 -23.52 -18.76 1.28
C ALA A 125 -24.04 -18.49 -0.13
N ILE A 126 -23.12 -18.45 -1.10
CA ILE A 126 -23.49 -18.38 -2.51
C ILE A 126 -24.33 -19.62 -2.73
N LEU A 127 -25.65 -19.46 -2.83
CA LEU A 127 -26.51 -20.48 -3.41
C LEU A 127 -26.01 -20.58 -4.85
N GLU A 128 -25.11 -21.53 -5.08
CA GLU A 128 -24.69 -21.88 -6.43
C GLU A 128 -25.99 -22.11 -7.20
N PRO A 129 -26.29 -21.30 -8.24
CA PRO A 129 -27.41 -21.62 -9.11
C PRO A 129 -27.16 -23.05 -9.58
N SER A 130 -28.14 -23.92 -9.30
CA SER A 130 -28.14 -25.34 -9.64
C SER A 130 -27.34 -25.56 -10.91
N SER A 131 -26.16 -26.18 -10.75
CA SER A 131 -25.19 -26.58 -11.78
C SER A 131 -25.61 -26.25 -13.22
N PRO A 132 -24.83 -25.47 -14.00
CA PRO A 132 -25.06 -25.42 -15.44
C PRO A 132 -25.05 -26.87 -15.95
N LEU A 133 -26.12 -27.25 -16.65
CA LEU A 133 -26.27 -28.55 -17.29
C LEU A 133 -24.92 -28.93 -17.91
N LEU A 134 -24.30 -29.99 -17.39
CA LEU A 134 -23.05 -30.51 -17.95
C LEU A 134 -23.25 -30.64 -19.46
N PRO A 135 -22.34 -30.11 -20.29
CA PRO A 135 -22.46 -30.27 -21.73
C PRO A 135 -22.55 -31.76 -22.02
N LEU A 136 -23.67 -32.16 -22.63
CA LEU A 136 -23.94 -33.54 -23.03
C LEU A 136 -22.71 -34.04 -23.77
N ALA A 137 -22.06 -35.07 -23.20
CA ALA A 137 -20.83 -35.60 -23.77
C ALA A 137 -21.07 -35.91 -25.26
N PRO A 138 -20.18 -35.48 -26.17
CA PRO A 138 -20.38 -35.67 -27.59
C PRO A 138 -20.58 -37.17 -27.87
N PRO A 139 -21.57 -37.55 -28.68
CA PRO A 139 -21.99 -38.94 -28.83
C PRO A 139 -20.90 -39.85 -29.42
N LEU A 140 -19.88 -39.27 -30.07
CA LEU A 140 -18.77 -40.00 -30.65
C LEU A 140 -17.45 -39.65 -29.96
N LYS A 141 -16.71 -40.68 -29.55
CA LYS A 141 -15.35 -40.55 -29.01
C LYS A 141 -14.37 -40.23 -30.14
N GLY A 142 -13.32 -39.44 -29.86
CA GLY A 142 -12.31 -39.06 -30.86
C GLY A 142 -11.66 -40.24 -31.61
N PHE A 143 -11.50 -41.39 -30.93
CA PHE A 143 -10.99 -42.61 -31.57
C PHE A 143 -11.94 -43.16 -32.67
N GLN A 144 -13.26 -43.06 -32.49
CA GLN A 144 -14.23 -43.47 -33.52
C GLN A 144 -14.12 -42.59 -34.77
N ILE A 145 -13.91 -41.30 -34.58
CA ILE A 145 -13.70 -40.34 -35.68
C ILE A 145 -12.42 -40.69 -36.46
N LEU A 146 -11.33 -41.01 -35.75
CA LEU A 146 -10.07 -41.42 -36.38
C LEU A 146 -10.23 -42.69 -37.22
N LEU A 147 -10.93 -43.70 -36.70
CA LEU A 147 -11.19 -44.94 -37.45
C LEU A 147 -12.02 -44.69 -38.71
N ILE A 148 -13.04 -43.83 -38.65
CA ILE A 148 -13.85 -43.47 -39.82
C ILE A 148 -12.99 -42.79 -40.88
N ILE A 149 -12.15 -41.83 -40.51
CA ILE A 149 -11.25 -41.13 -41.44
C ILE A 149 -10.27 -42.12 -42.08
N CYS A 150 -9.63 -42.98 -41.29
CA CYS A 150 -8.73 -44.01 -41.80
C CYS A 150 -9.43 -44.97 -42.77
N GLY A 151 -10.66 -45.38 -42.46
CA GLY A 151 -11.45 -46.26 -43.33
C GLY A 151 -11.80 -45.60 -44.67
N ILE A 152 -12.22 -44.33 -44.66
CA ILE A 152 -12.54 -43.58 -45.89
C ILE A 152 -11.28 -43.40 -46.75
N LEU A 153 -10.16 -43.03 -46.15
CA LEU A 153 -8.89 -42.88 -46.87
C LEU A 153 -8.45 -44.20 -47.50
N PHE A 154 -8.52 -45.30 -46.75
CA PHE A 154 -8.18 -46.63 -47.27
C PHE A 154 -9.08 -47.03 -48.44
N LEU A 155 -10.40 -46.87 -48.30
CA LEU A 155 -11.36 -47.17 -49.36
C LEU A 155 -11.09 -46.34 -50.62
N SER A 156 -10.79 -45.04 -50.45
CA SER A 156 -10.48 -44.15 -51.56
C SER A 156 -9.21 -44.55 -52.31
N LEU A 157 -8.16 -44.95 -51.59
CA LEU A 157 -6.91 -45.44 -52.17
C LEU A 157 -7.12 -46.77 -52.90
N VAL A 158 -7.94 -47.68 -52.36
CA VAL A 158 -8.29 -48.94 -53.02
C VAL A 158 -9.08 -48.70 -54.30
N LEU A 159 -10.08 -47.82 -54.27
CA LEU A 159 -10.88 -47.48 -55.44
C LEU A 159 -10.04 -46.79 -56.53
N LEU A 160 -9.13 -45.89 -56.14
CA LEU A 160 -8.16 -45.30 -57.06
C LEU A 160 -7.20 -46.34 -57.64
N GLY A 161 -6.68 -47.25 -56.81
CA GLY A 161 -5.80 -48.34 -57.26
C GLY A 161 -6.50 -49.29 -58.24
N LEU A 162 -7.74 -49.67 -57.95
CA LEU A 162 -8.58 -50.49 -58.85
C LEU A 162 -8.93 -49.73 -60.13
N GLY A 163 -9.27 -48.44 -60.03
CA GLY A 163 -9.55 -47.58 -61.18
C GLY A 163 -8.33 -47.40 -62.09
N CYS A 164 -7.17 -47.11 -61.52
CA CYS A 164 -5.91 -46.98 -62.26
C CYS A 164 -5.49 -48.31 -62.89
N SER A 165 -5.58 -49.42 -62.16
CA SER A 165 -5.24 -50.74 -62.71
C SER A 165 -6.20 -51.16 -63.83
N TYR A 166 -7.52 -50.96 -63.66
CA TYR A 166 -8.51 -51.18 -64.71
C TYR A 166 -8.26 -50.30 -65.94
N TYR A 167 -7.95 -49.02 -65.74
CA TYR A 167 -7.64 -48.10 -66.84
C TYR A 167 -6.37 -48.52 -67.59
N LEU A 168 -5.31 -48.93 -66.89
CA LEU A 168 -4.07 -49.42 -67.49
C LEU A 168 -4.26 -50.77 -68.21
N LEU A 169 -5.03 -51.69 -67.64
CA LEU A 169 -5.40 -52.97 -68.27
C LEU A 169 -6.28 -52.75 -69.50
N LYS A 170 -7.18 -51.76 -69.48
CA LYS A 170 -7.99 -51.40 -70.66
C LYS A 170 -7.14 -50.76 -71.77
N ARG A 171 -6.12 -49.99 -71.41
CA ARG A 171 -5.18 -49.37 -72.37
C ARG A 171 -4.18 -50.37 -72.97
N ARG A 172 -3.78 -51.40 -72.23
CA ARG A 172 -3.02 -52.53 -72.78
C ARG A 172 -4.00 -53.49 -73.46
N ARG A 173 -3.93 -53.65 -74.79
CA ARG A 173 -4.59 -54.78 -75.47
C ARG A 173 -3.90 -56.09 -75.06
N ILE A 174 -4.11 -56.56 -73.84
CA ILE A 174 -3.60 -57.84 -73.37
C ILE A 174 -4.45 -58.91 -74.05
N GLN A 175 -3.84 -59.61 -75.02
CA GLN A 175 -4.43 -60.83 -75.56
C GLN A 175 -4.46 -61.86 -74.44
N VAL A 176 -5.66 -62.33 -74.11
CA VAL A 176 -5.85 -63.48 -73.23
C VAL A 176 -5.29 -64.69 -73.97
N VAL A 177 -4.09 -65.14 -73.59
CA VAL A 177 -3.57 -66.43 -74.04
C VAL A 177 -4.36 -67.50 -73.30
N ARG A 178 -5.06 -68.34 -74.06
CA ARG A 178 -5.82 -69.50 -73.58
C ARG A 178 -4.89 -70.70 -73.40
#